data_AF-A0A7V9HP44-F1
#
_entry.id   AF-A0A7V9HP44-F1
#
_cell.length_a   1.000
_cell.length_b   1.000
_cell.length_c   1.000
_cell.angle_alpha   90.00
_cell.angle_beta   90.00
_cell.angle_gamma   90.00
#
_symmetry.space_group_name_H-M   'P 1'
#
loop_
_entity.id
_entity.type
_entity.pdbx_description
1 polymer ?
#
loop_
_entity_poly.entity_id
_entity_poly.type
_entity_poly.pdbx_seq_one_letter_code
_entity_poly.pdbx_strand_id
1 'polypeptide(L)'
;PFFRNFRAASADLVPTIRDLDMIIQDPGRNNDLVDLTKLQPSLTKIAVGPVQRNGEKRQGAFPESSTALHDSLDELAFFRAYQPELTGWFDDFGHSGIADANGGIGRIGTTFNTFSLSPANNLPVIDLQNILTPLLAPFGSTTGGDLFDTDNIQRCPGSNERPAPDGSNPWTDGGTINCDPSIIPPGR
;
A
#
# COMPACT_ATOMS: atom_id res chain seq x y z
N PRO A 1 41.57 -39.68 26.57
CA PRO A 1 41.23 -38.63 25.56
C PRO A 1 39.72 -38.32 25.51
N PHE A 2 38.86 -39.33 25.35
CA PHE A 2 37.40 -39.17 25.20
C PHE A 2 36.74 -38.34 26.32
N PHE A 3 36.92 -38.70 27.59
CA PHE A 3 36.30 -37.98 28.72
C PHE A 3 36.78 -36.53 28.89
N ARG A 4 37.99 -36.21 28.43
CA ARG A 4 38.52 -34.84 28.45
C ARG A 4 37.85 -33.96 27.39
N ASN A 5 37.65 -34.51 26.19
CA ASN A 5 36.95 -33.83 25.11
C ASN A 5 35.45 -33.70 25.40
N PHE A 6 34.85 -34.73 26.01
CA PHE A 6 33.46 -34.68 26.47
C PHE A 6 33.25 -33.58 27.52
N ARG A 7 34.14 -33.48 28.52
CA ARG A 7 34.03 -32.43 29.55
C ARG A 7 34.13 -31.02 28.97
N ALA A 8 34.99 -30.79 27.97
CA ALA A 8 35.10 -29.51 27.29
C ALA A 8 33.81 -29.19 26.50
N ALA A 9 33.32 -30.15 25.70
CA ALA A 9 32.08 -29.99 24.95
C ALA A 9 30.85 -29.77 25.86
N SER A 10 30.79 -30.45 27.02
CA SER A 10 29.74 -30.20 28.02
C SER A 10 29.82 -28.79 28.60
N ALA A 11 31.03 -28.29 28.88
CA ALA A 11 31.20 -26.93 29.42
C ALA A 11 30.76 -25.86 28.42
N ASP A 12 31.06 -26.06 27.14
CA ASP A 12 30.67 -25.15 26.06
C ASP A 12 29.16 -25.16 25.78
N LEU A 13 28.45 -26.25 26.11
CA LEU A 13 27.00 -26.38 25.93
C LEU A 13 26.16 -25.75 27.06
N VAL A 14 26.74 -25.55 28.25
CA VAL A 14 26.01 -25.01 29.42
C VAL A 14 25.35 -23.65 29.13
N PRO A 15 26.02 -22.67 28.49
CA PRO A 15 25.40 -21.39 28.18
C PRO A 15 24.21 -21.54 27.23
N THR A 16 24.34 -22.34 26.16
CA THR A 16 23.27 -22.56 25.19
C THR A 16 22.04 -23.24 25.81
N ILE A 17 22.25 -24.22 26.70
CA ILE A 17 21.14 -24.87 27.41
C ILE A 17 20.46 -23.87 28.35
N ARG A 18 21.23 -23.02 29.03
CA ARG A 18 20.69 -21.99 29.93
C ARG A 18 19.91 -20.90 29.18
N ASP A 19 20.39 -20.49 28.01
CA ASP A 19 19.70 -19.52 27.16
C ASP A 19 18.39 -20.11 26.60
N LEU A 20 18.40 -21.39 26.21
CA LEU A 20 17.18 -22.07 25.77
C LEU A 20 16.17 -22.23 26.91
N ASP A 21 16.63 -22.54 28.12
CA ASP A 21 15.78 -22.63 29.32
C ASP A 21 15.08 -21.30 29.60
N MET A 22 15.77 -20.16 29.44
CA MET A 22 15.16 -18.83 29.57
C MET A 22 14.09 -18.54 28.51
N ILE A 23 14.21 -19.07 27.28
CA ILE A 23 13.18 -18.87 26.24
C ILE A 23 11.97 -19.79 26.50
N ILE A 24 12.21 -21.00 27.00
CA ILE A 24 11.17 -21.99 27.29
C ILE A 24 10.39 -21.61 28.55
N GLN A 25 11.07 -21.14 29.58
CA GLN A 25 10.51 -20.89 30.91
C GLN A 25 11.17 -19.67 31.58
N ASP A 26 10.63 -18.48 31.30
CA ASP A 26 11.08 -17.22 31.89
C ASP A 26 10.15 -16.82 33.06
N PRO A 27 10.66 -16.44 34.25
CA PRO A 27 9.81 -15.96 35.33
C PRO A 27 9.02 -14.72 34.92
N GLY A 28 7.70 -14.81 34.95
CA GLY A 28 6.81 -13.72 34.55
C GLY A 28 5.50 -14.28 34.05
N ARG A 29 4.54 -13.40 33.74
CA ARG A 29 3.27 -13.81 33.12
C ARG A 29 3.33 -13.51 31.64
N ASN A 30 2.97 -14.47 30.79
CA ASN A 30 2.97 -14.34 29.33
C ASN A 30 4.34 -14.01 28.74
N ASN A 31 5.40 -14.61 29.30
CA ASN A 31 6.78 -14.20 29.01
C ASN A 31 7.64 -15.30 28.40
N ASP A 32 7.07 -16.47 28.14
CA ASP A 32 7.81 -17.62 27.63
C ASP A 32 7.05 -18.39 26.53
N LEU A 33 7.74 -19.34 25.89
CA LEU A 33 7.13 -20.20 24.86
C LEU A 33 6.00 -21.07 25.39
N VAL A 34 6.07 -21.46 26.68
CA VAL A 34 5.03 -22.28 27.30
C VAL A 34 3.73 -21.48 27.44
N ASP A 35 3.81 -20.21 27.80
CA ASP A 35 2.67 -19.31 27.87
C ASP A 35 2.13 -18.96 26.49
N LEU A 36 3.02 -18.75 25.51
CA LEU A 36 2.61 -18.57 24.11
C LEU A 36 1.81 -19.77 23.60
N THR A 37 2.29 -21.00 23.86
CA THR A 37 1.61 -22.23 23.43
C THR A 37 0.29 -22.45 24.18
N LYS A 38 0.18 -22.06 25.45
CA LYS A 38 -1.10 -22.05 26.18
C LYS A 38 -2.14 -21.09 25.56
N LEU A 39 -1.72 -20.01 24.92
CA LEU A 39 -2.61 -19.05 24.26
C LEU A 39 -3.09 -19.51 22.88
N GLN A 40 -2.37 -20.41 22.22
CA GLN A 40 -2.70 -20.85 20.86
C GLN A 40 -4.12 -21.42 20.72
N PRO A 41 -4.66 -22.26 21.63
CA PRO A 41 -6.01 -22.80 21.48
C PRO A 41 -7.11 -21.74 21.60
N SER A 42 -6.96 -20.76 22.49
CA SER A 42 -7.95 -19.68 22.65
C SER A 42 -7.91 -18.71 21.47
N LEU A 43 -6.71 -18.38 20.99
CA LEU A 43 -6.54 -17.60 19.77
C LEU A 43 -7.17 -18.32 18.56
N THR A 44 -6.87 -19.61 18.38
CA THR A 44 -7.42 -20.42 17.28
C THR A 44 -8.93 -20.46 17.30
N LYS A 45 -9.56 -20.56 18.48
CA LYS A 45 -11.02 -20.52 18.62
C LYS A 45 -11.64 -19.22 18.11
N ILE A 46 -10.97 -18.09 18.29
CA ILE A 46 -11.46 -16.78 17.83
C ILE A 46 -11.08 -16.52 16.38
N ALA A 47 -9.90 -16.96 15.96
CA ALA A 47 -9.38 -16.73 14.63
C ALA A 47 -10.06 -17.60 13.57
N VAL A 48 -10.27 -18.89 13.85
CA VAL A 48 -10.77 -19.88 12.87
C VAL A 48 -12.20 -20.31 13.16
N GLY A 49 -12.50 -20.55 14.44
CA GLY A 49 -13.76 -21.17 14.84
C GLY A 49 -14.95 -20.21 14.72
N PRO A 50 -16.18 -20.74 14.61
CA PRO A 50 -17.36 -19.92 14.78
C PRO A 50 -17.43 -19.42 16.22
N VAL A 51 -17.71 -18.14 16.40
CA VAL A 51 -17.77 -17.47 17.70
C VAL A 51 -19.19 -17.02 18.01
N GLN A 52 -19.62 -17.21 19.26
CA GLN A 52 -20.83 -16.55 19.74
C GLN A 52 -20.49 -15.09 20.05
N ARG A 53 -21.17 -14.16 19.38
CA ARG A 53 -21.05 -12.71 19.59
C ARG A 53 -22.43 -12.08 19.49
N ASN A 54 -22.79 -11.25 20.47
CA ASN A 54 -24.08 -10.55 20.53
C ASN A 54 -25.31 -11.47 20.40
N GLY A 55 -25.23 -12.70 20.93
CA GLY A 55 -26.32 -13.69 20.86
C GLY A 55 -26.35 -14.52 19.57
N GLU A 56 -25.48 -14.25 18.61
CA GLU A 56 -25.45 -14.92 17.30
C GLU A 56 -24.17 -15.71 17.07
N LYS A 57 -24.27 -16.75 16.23
CA LYS A 57 -23.12 -17.52 15.76
C LYS A 57 -22.51 -16.84 14.54
N ARG A 58 -21.29 -16.34 14.68
CA ARG A 58 -20.54 -15.64 13.62
C ARG A 58 -19.29 -16.39 13.23
N GLN A 59 -18.74 -16.04 12.08
CA GLN A 59 -17.46 -16.57 11.61
C GLN A 59 -16.31 -16.15 12.54
N GLY A 60 -15.21 -16.91 12.51
CA GLY A 60 -13.96 -16.50 13.13
C GLY A 60 -13.34 -15.31 12.38
N ALA A 61 -12.35 -14.67 13.00
CA ALA A 61 -11.74 -13.46 12.43
C ALA A 61 -11.14 -13.68 11.03
N PHE A 62 -10.43 -14.79 10.81
CA PHE A 62 -9.77 -15.07 9.52
C PHE A 62 -10.74 -15.36 8.36
N PRO A 63 -11.73 -16.27 8.49
CA PRO A 63 -12.70 -16.48 7.42
C PRO A 63 -13.57 -15.26 7.17
N GLU A 64 -13.91 -14.48 8.21
CA GLU A 64 -14.61 -13.20 8.04
C GLU A 64 -13.75 -12.18 7.27
N SER A 65 -12.48 -12.02 7.63
CA SER A 65 -11.56 -11.13 6.89
C SER A 65 -11.38 -11.57 5.44
N SER A 66 -11.29 -12.87 5.19
CA SER A 66 -11.22 -13.41 3.83
C SER A 66 -12.48 -13.11 3.03
N THR A 67 -13.65 -13.26 3.66
CA THR A 67 -14.95 -12.98 3.03
C THR A 67 -15.07 -11.49 2.74
N ALA A 68 -14.82 -10.63 3.73
CA ALA A 68 -14.87 -9.19 3.57
C ALA A 68 -13.90 -8.69 2.49
N LEU A 69 -12.68 -9.24 2.42
CA LEU A 69 -11.73 -8.87 1.38
C LEU A 69 -12.24 -9.31 -0.01
N HIS A 70 -12.77 -10.52 -0.12
CA HIS A 70 -13.34 -11.03 -1.36
C HIS A 70 -14.54 -10.21 -1.82
N ASP A 71 -15.46 -9.93 -0.91
CA ASP A 71 -16.67 -9.13 -1.18
C ASP A 71 -16.29 -7.71 -1.59
N SER A 72 -15.22 -7.14 -1.01
CA SER A 72 -14.72 -5.81 -1.39
C SER A 72 -14.01 -5.76 -2.74
N LEU A 73 -13.74 -6.90 -3.39
CA LEU A 73 -12.99 -6.91 -4.66
C LEU A 73 -13.73 -6.18 -5.77
N ASP A 74 -15.05 -6.24 -5.80
CA ASP A 74 -15.84 -5.61 -6.85
C ASP A 74 -15.77 -4.08 -6.76
N GLU A 75 -15.85 -3.52 -5.54
CA GLU A 75 -15.66 -2.09 -5.31
C GLU A 75 -14.20 -1.66 -5.56
N LEU A 76 -13.23 -2.48 -5.17
CA LEU A 76 -11.80 -2.22 -5.44
C LEU A 76 -11.46 -2.34 -6.93
N ALA A 77 -12.16 -3.20 -7.68
CA ALA A 77 -11.97 -3.37 -9.12
C ALA A 77 -12.32 -2.11 -9.90
N PHE A 78 -13.32 -1.34 -9.44
CA PHE A 78 -13.61 -0.01 -10.00
C PHE A 78 -12.39 0.92 -9.89
N PHE A 79 -11.78 1.02 -8.71
CA PHE A 79 -10.61 1.88 -8.49
C PHE A 79 -9.36 1.44 -9.25
N ARG A 80 -9.30 0.18 -9.70
CA ARG A 80 -8.18 -0.33 -10.48
C ARG A 80 -7.97 0.46 -11.77
N ALA A 81 -9.05 0.91 -12.40
CA ALA A 81 -8.96 1.71 -13.60
C ALA A 81 -8.45 3.13 -13.28
N TYR A 82 -8.82 3.67 -12.11
CA TYR A 82 -8.43 5.00 -11.60
C TYR A 82 -7.14 4.98 -10.77
N GLN A 83 -6.31 3.95 -10.93
CA GLN A 83 -5.13 3.75 -10.10
C GLN A 83 -4.14 4.93 -10.18
N PRO A 84 -3.86 5.53 -11.37
CA PRO A 84 -3.02 6.73 -11.48
C PRO A 84 -3.56 7.92 -10.67
N GLU A 85 -4.86 8.18 -10.77
CA GLU A 85 -5.55 9.28 -10.09
C GLU A 85 -5.58 9.08 -8.57
N LEU A 86 -5.85 7.85 -8.13
CA LEU A 86 -5.81 7.48 -6.71
C LEU A 86 -4.40 7.67 -6.14
N THR A 87 -3.35 7.37 -6.90
CA THR A 87 -1.97 7.62 -6.45
C THR A 87 -1.59 9.08 -6.42
N GLY A 88 -2.06 9.89 -7.38
CA GLY A 88 -1.91 11.35 -7.31
C GLY A 88 -2.57 11.90 -6.05
N TRP A 89 -3.79 11.43 -5.74
CA TRP A 89 -4.49 11.80 -4.51
C TRP A 89 -3.73 11.40 -3.23
N PHE A 90 -3.16 10.19 -3.17
CA PHE A 90 -2.35 9.78 -2.02
C PHE A 90 -1.07 10.62 -1.87
N ASP A 91 -0.42 10.98 -2.98
CA ASP A 91 0.76 11.85 -2.96
C ASP A 91 0.44 13.26 -2.43
N ASP A 92 -0.74 13.79 -2.74
CA ASP A 92 -1.22 15.07 -2.20
C ASP A 92 -1.50 15.01 -0.69
N PHE A 93 -1.93 13.86 -0.15
CA PHE A 93 -2.10 13.65 1.29
C PHE A 93 -0.78 13.46 2.05
N GLY A 94 0.25 12.99 1.35
CA GLY A 94 1.58 12.76 1.91
C GLY A 94 2.57 12.47 0.80
N HIS A 95 3.35 13.48 0.42
CA HIS A 95 4.35 13.31 -0.60
C HIS A 95 5.44 12.36 -0.11
N SER A 96 5.89 11.45 -0.97
CA SER A 96 7.03 10.59 -0.61
C SER A 96 8.24 11.48 -0.31
N GLY A 97 8.63 11.52 0.96
CA GLY A 97 9.73 12.37 1.40
C GLY A 97 11.04 11.93 0.74
N ILE A 98 11.90 12.90 0.43
CA ILE A 98 13.26 12.63 -0.05
C ILE A 98 14.06 11.86 1.01
N ALA A 99 13.70 11.98 2.29
CA ALA A 99 14.31 11.26 3.40
C ALA A 99 13.59 9.92 3.65
N ASP A 100 14.36 8.84 3.66
CA ASP A 100 13.88 7.53 4.13
C ASP A 100 13.66 7.53 5.65
N ALA A 101 13.09 6.45 6.18
CA ALA A 101 12.81 6.30 7.61
C ALA A 101 14.08 6.32 8.51
N ASN A 102 15.27 6.22 7.92
CA ASN A 102 16.56 6.32 8.59
C ASN A 102 17.23 7.69 8.39
N GLY A 103 16.57 8.65 7.72
CA GLY A 103 17.08 10.00 7.46
C GLY A 103 18.05 10.10 6.28
N GLY A 104 18.20 9.06 5.47
CA GLY A 104 19.00 9.06 4.24
C GLY A 104 18.19 9.54 3.03
N ILE A 105 18.86 10.03 1.97
CA ILE A 105 18.17 10.41 0.73
C ILE A 105 17.73 9.14 -0.02
N GLY A 106 16.43 8.85 0.00
CA GLY A 106 15.79 7.79 -0.77
C GLY A 106 15.28 8.33 -2.11
N ARG A 107 15.77 7.80 -3.23
CA ARG A 107 15.12 8.02 -4.52
C ARG A 107 13.96 7.03 -4.66
N ILE A 108 12.76 7.50 -4.34
CA ILE A 108 11.55 6.68 -4.40
C ILE A 108 11.01 6.74 -5.83
N GLY A 109 11.19 5.65 -6.59
CA GLY A 109 10.60 5.48 -7.90
C GLY A 109 9.23 4.81 -7.77
N THR A 110 8.16 5.60 -7.76
CA THR A 110 6.78 5.09 -7.77
C THR A 110 6.43 4.65 -9.19
N THR A 111 6.37 3.33 -9.44
CA THR A 111 5.90 2.78 -10.71
C THR A 111 4.55 2.11 -10.49
N PHE A 112 3.53 2.70 -11.07
CA PHE A 112 2.13 2.35 -10.87
C PHE A 112 1.48 2.13 -12.23
N ASN A 113 1.77 0.99 -12.85
CA ASN A 113 1.24 0.60 -14.17
C ASN A 113 1.12 -0.93 -14.27
N THR A 114 0.19 -1.41 -15.08
CA THR A 114 0.04 -2.85 -15.42
C THR A 114 1.04 -3.31 -16.49
N PHE A 115 1.66 -2.36 -17.22
CA PHE A 115 2.75 -2.59 -18.16
C PHE A 115 3.84 -1.53 -17.96
N SER A 116 5.09 -1.94 -17.80
CA SER A 116 6.23 -1.03 -17.64
C SER A 116 7.11 -1.03 -18.88
N LEU A 117 7.50 0.15 -19.35
CA LEU A 117 8.57 0.35 -20.32
C LEU A 117 9.73 1.05 -19.62
N SER A 118 10.85 0.34 -19.51
CA SER A 118 12.17 0.90 -19.25
C SER A 118 13.03 0.60 -20.47
N PRO A 119 13.89 1.53 -20.89
CA PRO A 119 15.28 1.15 -20.88
C PRO A 119 16.19 2.29 -20.41
N ALA A 120 16.95 1.96 -19.37
CA ALA A 120 18.39 2.23 -19.28
C ALA A 120 18.89 3.68 -19.46
N ASN A 121 19.31 4.24 -18.32
CA ASN A 121 20.49 5.10 -18.14
C ASN A 121 20.32 6.64 -18.31
N ASN A 122 20.44 7.34 -17.18
CA ASN A 122 20.85 8.75 -17.00
C ASN A 122 19.86 9.89 -17.35
N LEU A 123 18.74 9.91 -16.60
CA LEU A 123 17.89 11.06 -16.22
C LEU A 123 18.26 12.46 -16.78
N PRO A 124 17.33 13.09 -17.53
CA PRO A 124 16.98 14.49 -17.38
C PRO A 124 15.55 14.58 -16.83
N VAL A 125 15.42 14.81 -15.52
CA VAL A 125 14.14 15.21 -14.93
C VAL A 125 13.80 16.58 -15.50
N ILE A 126 12.60 16.73 -16.06
CA ILE A 126 12.10 18.01 -16.57
C ILE A 126 12.11 19.01 -15.41
N ASP A 127 12.89 20.08 -15.54
CA ASP A 127 12.91 21.19 -14.61
C ASP A 127 11.62 22.01 -14.78
N LEU A 128 10.62 21.68 -13.96
CA LEU A 128 9.31 22.32 -13.96
C LEU A 128 9.34 23.76 -13.44
N GLN A 129 10.43 24.21 -12.77
CA GLN A 129 10.49 25.57 -12.22
C GLN A 129 10.69 26.63 -13.32
N ASN A 130 11.37 26.29 -14.41
CA ASN A 130 11.60 27.20 -15.54
C ASN A 130 10.48 27.17 -16.60
N ILE A 131 9.54 26.22 -16.51
CA ILE A 131 8.39 26.10 -17.43
C ILE A 131 7.17 26.89 -16.92
N LEU A 132 7.02 27.05 -15.60
CA LEU A 132 5.83 27.65 -14.98
C LEU A 132 5.86 29.17 -14.86
N THR A 133 7.01 29.80 -15.06
CA THR A 133 7.20 31.26 -14.93
C THR A 133 6.50 32.09 -16.03
N PRO A 134 6.44 31.66 -17.31
CA PRO A 134 5.67 32.35 -18.34
C PRO A 134 4.16 32.07 -18.27
N LEU A 135 3.76 30.94 -17.67
CA LEU A 135 2.36 30.51 -17.60
C LEU A 135 1.55 31.32 -16.59
N LEU A 136 2.18 31.88 -15.56
CA LEU A 136 1.52 32.66 -14.51
C LEU A 136 1.43 34.17 -14.82
N ALA A 137 2.07 34.64 -15.89
CA ALA A 137 2.07 36.04 -16.29
C ALA A 137 0.72 36.60 -16.83
N PRO A 138 -0.15 35.82 -17.51
CA PRO A 138 -1.41 36.34 -18.04
C PRO A 138 -2.59 36.31 -17.05
N PHE A 139 -2.53 35.48 -15.99
CA PHE A 139 -3.67 35.17 -15.12
C PHE A 139 -3.76 36.07 -13.89
N GLY A 140 -3.68 37.39 -14.08
CA GLY A 140 -3.81 38.37 -13.00
C GLY A 140 -4.92 38.01 -12.00
N SER A 141 -4.57 37.92 -10.71
CA SER A 141 -5.49 37.76 -9.55
C SER A 141 -6.77 36.96 -9.86
N THR A 142 -6.63 35.70 -10.29
CA THR A 142 -7.78 34.82 -10.44
C THR A 142 -8.20 34.30 -9.06
N THR A 143 -9.34 34.74 -8.55
CA THR A 143 -10.05 34.03 -7.47
C THR A 143 -10.44 32.67 -8.03
N GLY A 144 -9.82 31.60 -7.52
CA GLY A 144 -9.79 30.25 -8.12
C GLY A 144 -11.10 29.58 -8.52
N GLY A 145 -12.28 30.18 -8.29
CA GLY A 145 -13.57 29.64 -8.70
C GLY A 145 -13.75 29.45 -10.22
N ASP A 146 -13.11 30.27 -11.05
CA ASP A 146 -13.19 30.15 -12.54
C ASP A 146 -12.22 29.10 -13.12
N LEU A 147 -11.36 28.49 -12.28
CA LEU A 147 -10.39 27.45 -12.67
C LEU A 147 -10.88 26.02 -12.32
N PHE A 148 -11.92 25.90 -11.50
CA PHE A 148 -12.44 24.62 -11.05
C PHE A 148 -13.77 24.34 -11.76
N ASP A 149 -13.75 23.34 -12.62
CA ASP A 149 -14.96 22.79 -13.20
C ASP A 149 -15.50 21.71 -12.25
N THR A 150 -16.56 22.06 -11.53
CA THR A 150 -17.10 21.28 -10.39
C THR A 150 -18.15 20.23 -10.78
N ASP A 151 -18.54 20.15 -12.05
CA ASP A 151 -19.55 19.19 -12.53
C ASP A 151 -18.93 17.94 -13.20
N ASN A 152 -17.64 17.69 -12.95
CA ASN A 152 -16.87 16.60 -13.54
C ASN A 152 -16.96 15.27 -12.79
N ILE A 153 -18.18 14.86 -12.43
CA ILE A 153 -18.44 13.75 -11.51
C ILE A 153 -18.30 12.35 -12.12
N GLN A 154 -18.13 12.24 -13.44
CA GLN A 154 -18.06 10.96 -14.17
C GLN A 154 -16.84 10.87 -15.09
N ARG A 155 -15.70 11.44 -14.69
CA ARG A 155 -14.46 11.36 -15.46
C ARG A 155 -14.07 9.92 -15.75
N CYS A 156 -13.70 9.62 -17.00
CA CYS A 156 -13.10 8.34 -17.35
C CYS A 156 -11.64 8.28 -16.87
N PRO A 157 -11.09 7.09 -16.58
CA PRO A 157 -9.67 6.94 -16.28
C PRO A 157 -8.77 7.57 -17.36
N GLY A 158 -7.71 8.26 -16.93
CA GLY A 158 -6.79 9.01 -17.78
C GLY A 158 -7.37 10.30 -18.39
N SER A 159 -8.61 10.68 -18.05
CA SER A 159 -9.21 11.94 -18.54
C SER A 159 -8.75 13.18 -17.78
N ASN A 160 -7.80 13.04 -16.85
CA ASN A 160 -7.09 14.18 -16.26
C ASN A 160 -5.98 14.70 -17.19
N GLU A 161 -5.52 13.87 -18.11
CA GLU A 161 -4.63 14.25 -19.19
C GLU A 161 -5.41 14.55 -20.47
N ARG A 162 -4.75 15.22 -21.42
CA ARG A 162 -5.27 15.39 -22.78
C ARG A 162 -5.43 14.02 -23.45
N PRO A 163 -6.46 13.82 -24.30
CA PRO A 163 -6.57 12.63 -25.12
C PRO A 163 -5.29 12.41 -25.92
N ALA A 164 -4.65 11.27 -25.69
CA ALA A 164 -3.43 10.89 -26.34
C ALA A 164 -3.70 10.51 -27.80
N PRO A 165 -2.76 10.75 -28.73
CA PRO A 165 -2.93 10.40 -30.15
C PRO A 165 -3.16 8.91 -30.41
N ASP A 166 -2.76 8.05 -29.47
CA ASP A 166 -2.92 6.60 -29.54
C ASP A 166 -4.28 6.10 -29.03
N GLY A 167 -5.14 7.00 -28.53
CA GLY A 167 -6.46 6.67 -27.99
C GLY A 167 -6.44 5.91 -26.66
N SER A 168 -5.30 5.93 -25.94
CA SER A 168 -5.16 5.27 -24.63
C SER A 168 -5.99 5.93 -23.53
N ASN A 169 -6.32 7.21 -23.67
CA ASN A 169 -7.22 7.96 -22.79
C ASN A 169 -8.17 8.89 -23.60
N PRO A 170 -9.41 9.13 -23.12
CA PRO A 170 -10.03 8.56 -21.91
C PRO A 170 -10.33 7.06 -22.06
N TRP A 171 -9.96 6.27 -21.06
CA TRP A 171 -10.10 4.81 -21.11
C TRP A 171 -11.52 4.40 -20.72
N THR A 172 -12.21 3.67 -21.60
CA THR A 172 -13.61 3.25 -21.37
C THR A 172 -13.78 1.74 -21.32
N ASP A 173 -12.71 0.96 -21.55
CA ASP A 173 -12.75 -0.50 -21.69
C ASP A 173 -13.90 -0.97 -22.61
N GLY A 174 -14.01 -0.35 -23.79
CA GLY A 174 -15.09 -0.66 -24.75
C GLY A 174 -16.49 -0.20 -24.31
N GLY A 175 -16.58 0.70 -23.33
CA GLY A 175 -17.84 1.22 -22.79
C GLY A 175 -18.36 0.46 -21.57
N THR A 176 -17.57 -0.45 -20.98
CA THR A 176 -17.93 -1.18 -19.76
C THR A 176 -17.78 -0.32 -18.50
N ILE A 177 -16.94 0.72 -18.55
CA ILE A 177 -16.76 1.67 -17.46
C ILE A 177 -17.86 2.73 -17.53
N ASN A 178 -18.62 2.88 -16.43
CA ASN A 178 -19.67 3.88 -16.29
C ASN A 178 -19.06 5.28 -16.06
N CYS A 179 -18.51 5.86 -17.13
CA CYS A 179 -17.88 7.17 -17.16
C CYS A 179 -18.26 7.92 -18.44
N ASP A 180 -18.15 9.25 -18.41
CA ASP A 180 -18.37 10.14 -19.55
C ASP A 180 -17.01 10.53 -20.18
N PRO A 181 -16.69 10.03 -21.40
CA PRO A 181 -15.43 10.33 -22.06
C PRO A 181 -15.35 11.75 -22.62
N SER A 182 -16.45 12.51 -22.62
CA SER A 182 -16.44 13.92 -23.03
C SER A 182 -15.85 14.85 -21.99
N ILE A 183 -15.72 14.37 -20.74
CA ILE A 183 -15.20 15.16 -19.63
C ILE A 183 -13.66 15.14 -19.65
N ILE A 184 -13.06 16.17 -20.27
CA ILE A 184 -11.60 16.34 -20.42
C ILE A 184 -11.13 17.71 -19.90
N PRO A 185 -9.84 17.94 -19.63
CA PRO A 185 -9.37 19.23 -19.12
C PRO A 185 -9.62 20.35 -20.14
N PRO A 186 -9.94 21.59 -19.72
CA PRO A 186 -10.15 22.72 -20.65
C PRO A 186 -8.82 23.17 -21.30
N GLY A 187 -8.82 23.56 -22.58
CA GLY A 187 -7.63 23.98 -23.37
C GLY A 187 -7.41 23.17 -24.67
N ARG A 188 -6.35 23.48 -25.44
CA ARG A 188 -5.92 22.71 -26.62
C ARG A 188 -4.63 21.96 -26.33
#